data_AF-A0A7V0UKK9-F1
#
_entry.id   AF-A0A7V0UKK9-F1
#
_cell.length_a   1.000
_cell.length_b   1.000
_cell.length_c   1.000
_cell.angle_alpha   90.00
_cell.angle_beta   90.00
_cell.angle_gamma   90.00
#
_symmetry.space_group_name_H-M   'P 1'
#
loop_
_entity.id
_entity.type
_entity.pdbx_description
1 polymer ?
#
loop_
_entity_poly.entity_id
_entity_poly.type
_entity_poly.pdbx_seq_one_letter_code
_entity_poly.pdbx_strand_id
1 'polypeptide(L)'
;MQEAPHKQGRASHRSSVWCIHGAHNCAFGSLITRCADYAVHVSRPLASELHQGGNVKGRFIVFGVASLMLTFLQPPHAASATSCADLIKLRLTDTTITAAEDVPAGAYTPPGGMPQNNLPAFCRVALTVAPQIRIEVWMPKDAWNERYRGEGGGGYAGSISYGGLAAGIRAGYATASTDTGHTASEGGRFALNSDGTLNWQLISDFAERSLHEMAVKAKALINAYYGKAPKYSYWNGCSTGGRQGLMAVQRFPGQYDGLLIGAPAINWDRFIPAELWPQVVLSPASFSPRVLGTVQAASDQTLLERSMPW
;
A
#
# COMPACT_ATOMS: atom_id res chain seq x y z
N MET A 1 -35.25 8.18 46.31
CA MET A 1 -34.42 7.14 45.65
C MET A 1 -34.69 7.21 44.16
N GLN A 2 -33.77 7.78 43.40
CA GLN A 2 -33.73 7.70 41.94
C GLN A 2 -32.28 7.94 41.55
N GLU A 3 -31.55 6.85 41.31
CA GLU A 3 -30.22 6.86 40.71
C GLU A 3 -30.35 7.13 39.20
N ALA A 4 -29.59 8.11 38.71
CA ALA A 4 -29.44 8.39 37.29
C ALA A 4 -28.31 7.54 36.69
N PRO A 5 -28.44 7.01 35.47
CA PRO A 5 -27.39 6.20 34.86
C PRO A 5 -26.29 7.09 34.25
N HIS A 6 -25.05 6.76 34.57
CA HIS A 6 -23.83 7.27 33.95
C HIS A 6 -23.83 7.02 32.42
N LYS A 7 -23.80 8.10 31.62
CA LYS A 7 -23.43 8.02 30.20
C LYS A 7 -21.91 8.17 30.08
N GLN A 8 -21.20 7.07 29.86
CA GLN A 8 -19.85 7.11 29.29
C GLN A 8 -19.96 7.45 27.80
N GLY A 9 -19.43 8.60 27.40
CA GLY A 9 -19.35 9.02 26.00
C GLY A 9 -18.32 8.18 25.25
N ARG A 10 -18.79 7.36 24.31
CA ARG A 10 -17.94 6.69 23.32
C ARG A 10 -17.67 7.69 22.19
N ALA A 11 -16.43 8.19 22.07
CA ALA A 11 -16.04 9.06 20.97
C ALA A 11 -16.12 8.26 19.65
N SER A 12 -17.04 8.63 18.76
CA SER A 12 -17.09 8.09 17.40
C SER A 12 -16.09 8.84 16.52
N HIS A 13 -15.04 8.17 16.06
CA HIS A 13 -14.14 8.70 15.03
C HIS A 13 -14.83 8.65 13.66
N ARG A 14 -14.97 9.80 12.98
CA ARG A 14 -15.47 9.89 11.60
C ARG A 14 -14.30 10.15 10.65
N SER A 15 -13.85 9.12 9.95
CA SER A 15 -13.08 9.28 8.72
C SER A 15 -14.02 9.87 7.65
N SER A 16 -13.63 10.98 7.03
CA SER A 16 -14.43 11.60 5.97
C SER A 16 -14.02 11.01 4.61
N VAL A 17 -14.68 9.95 4.16
CA VAL A 17 -14.45 9.36 2.83
C VAL A 17 -15.12 10.24 1.77
N TRP A 18 -14.32 10.89 0.93
CA TRP A 18 -14.80 11.63 -0.23
C TRP A 18 -14.57 10.81 -1.50
N CYS A 19 -15.56 10.05 -1.97
CA CYS A 19 -15.47 9.33 -3.24
C CYS A 19 -15.60 10.32 -4.41
N ILE A 20 -14.49 10.68 -5.05
CA ILE A 20 -14.52 11.31 -6.37
C ILE A 20 -14.68 10.18 -7.40
N HIS A 21 -15.84 10.12 -8.06
CA HIS A 21 -16.09 9.16 -9.13
C HIS A 21 -15.46 9.69 -10.43
N GLY A 22 -14.29 9.16 -10.79
CA GLY A 22 -13.75 9.26 -12.15
C GLY A 22 -14.10 8.00 -12.93
N ALA A 23 -14.46 8.15 -14.21
CA ALA A 23 -14.60 7.03 -15.14
C ALA A 23 -13.45 7.09 -16.14
N HIS A 24 -12.53 6.13 -16.07
CA HIS A 24 -11.50 5.92 -17.09
C HIS A 24 -11.68 4.53 -17.73
N ASN A 25 -11.26 4.40 -18.98
CA ASN A 25 -11.28 3.12 -19.69
C ASN A 25 -10.12 2.26 -19.14
N CYS A 26 -10.43 1.19 -18.40
CA CYS A 26 -9.43 0.16 -18.14
C CYS A 26 -9.53 -0.92 -19.21
N ALA A 27 -8.37 -1.30 -19.76
CA ALA A 27 -8.28 -2.45 -20.63
C ALA A 27 -7.93 -3.71 -19.82
N PHE A 28 -8.85 -4.66 -19.75
CA PHE A 28 -8.58 -6.03 -19.31
C PHE A 28 -8.53 -6.92 -20.56
N GLY A 29 -7.32 -7.22 -21.05
CA GLY A 29 -7.18 -7.92 -22.34
C GLY A 29 -7.77 -7.10 -23.49
N SER A 30 -8.77 -7.66 -24.18
CA SER A 30 -9.53 -7.04 -25.28
C SER A 30 -10.82 -6.32 -24.86
N LEU A 31 -11.17 -6.32 -23.56
CA LEU A 31 -12.37 -5.64 -23.05
C LEU A 31 -12.03 -4.27 -22.44
N ILE A 32 -12.63 -3.22 -22.98
CA ILE A 32 -12.71 -1.89 -22.34
C ILE A 32 -13.96 -1.87 -21.47
N THR A 33 -13.78 -1.75 -20.16
CA THR A 33 -14.87 -1.52 -19.21
C THR A 33 -14.68 -0.15 -18.55
N ARG A 34 -15.77 0.58 -18.31
CA ARG A 34 -15.74 1.79 -17.46
C ARG A 34 -15.41 1.36 -16.04
N CYS A 35 -14.20 1.68 -15.59
CA CYS A 35 -13.82 1.50 -14.21
C CYS A 35 -14.32 2.67 -13.38
N ALA A 36 -14.86 2.38 -12.19
CA ALA A 36 -14.99 3.40 -11.16
C ALA A 36 -13.62 3.55 -10.47
N ASP A 37 -13.07 4.76 -10.53
CA ASP A 37 -11.97 5.16 -9.66
C ASP A 37 -12.56 5.79 -8.40
N TYR A 38 -12.01 5.42 -7.25
CA TYR A 38 -12.32 6.00 -5.96
C TYR A 38 -11.06 6.72 -5.46
N ALA A 39 -11.12 8.04 -5.36
CA ALA A 39 -10.23 8.77 -4.48
C ALA A 39 -10.77 8.64 -3.06
N VAL A 40 -9.93 8.32 -2.07
CA VAL A 40 -10.31 8.33 -0.65
C VAL A 40 -9.32 9.19 0.11
N HIS A 41 -9.80 10.22 0.79
CA HIS A 41 -9.01 11.02 1.72
C HIS A 41 -9.30 10.58 3.16
N VAL A 42 -8.27 10.46 4.00
CA VAL A 42 -8.42 10.13 5.42
C VAL A 42 -7.89 11.30 6.25
N SER A 43 -8.79 12.04 6.87
CA SER A 43 -8.44 13.17 7.74
C SER A 43 -7.90 12.66 9.08
N ARG A 44 -6.69 13.09 9.48
CA ARG A 44 -6.20 12.89 10.85
C ARG A 44 -6.81 13.94 11.79
N PRO A 45 -7.29 13.59 12.99
CA PRO A 45 -7.56 14.60 14.00
C PRO A 45 -6.24 15.22 14.46
N LEU A 46 -6.22 16.55 14.61
CA LEU A 46 -5.15 17.26 15.30
C LEU A 46 -5.01 16.67 16.71
N ALA A 47 -3.78 16.33 17.11
CA ALA A 47 -3.51 15.93 18.48
C ALA A 47 -3.94 17.08 19.41
N SER A 48 -4.99 16.86 20.21
CA SER A 48 -5.33 17.79 21.27
C SER A 48 -4.25 17.69 22.34
N GLU A 49 -3.45 18.74 22.50
CA GLU A 49 -2.66 18.92 23.71
C GLU A 49 -3.61 18.86 24.91
N LEU A 50 -3.46 17.81 25.72
CA LEU A 50 -4.11 17.72 27.02
C LEU A 50 -3.46 18.77 27.93
N HIS A 51 -3.96 19.99 27.88
CA HIS A 51 -3.76 20.95 28.97
C HIS A 51 -4.42 20.38 30.23
N GLN A 52 -3.60 19.78 31.10
CA GLN A 52 -4.00 19.47 32.46
C GLN A 52 -4.23 20.81 33.20
N GLY A 53 -5.50 21.16 33.40
CA GLY A 53 -5.91 22.26 34.26
C GLY A 53 -5.56 21.95 35.72
N GLY A 54 -4.56 22.64 36.25
CA GLY A 54 -4.19 22.60 37.66
C GLY A 54 -5.25 23.28 38.53
N ASN A 55 -5.79 22.53 39.49
CA ASN A 55 -6.68 23.05 40.53
C ASN A 55 -5.83 23.63 41.66
N VAL A 56 -5.94 24.94 41.88
CA VAL A 56 -5.33 25.66 43.00
C VAL A 56 -6.09 25.34 44.27
N LYS A 57 -5.46 24.71 45.28
CA LYS A 57 -5.83 24.83 46.71
C LYS A 57 -4.67 24.41 47.62
N GLY A 58 -4.33 25.27 48.58
CA GLY A 58 -3.75 24.88 49.87
C GLY A 58 -2.25 25.12 50.07
N ARG A 59 -1.92 26.28 50.66
CA ARG A 59 -0.61 26.61 51.24
C ARG A 59 -0.28 25.68 52.42
N PHE A 60 0.89 25.04 52.39
CA PHE A 60 1.70 24.75 53.58
C PHE A 60 3.18 24.90 53.22
N ILE A 61 3.85 25.84 53.89
CA ILE A 61 5.27 26.15 53.70
C ILE A 61 6.06 25.22 54.61
N VAL A 62 6.90 24.37 54.03
CA VAL A 62 7.99 23.67 54.73
C VAL A 62 9.27 24.03 53.99
N PHE A 63 10.17 24.76 54.67
CA PHE A 63 11.49 25.10 54.15
C PHE A 63 12.40 23.87 54.19
N GLY A 64 12.47 23.14 53.07
CA GLY A 64 13.49 22.12 52.81
C GLY A 64 14.54 22.69 51.87
N VAL A 65 15.80 22.71 52.31
CA VAL A 65 16.96 23.12 51.48
C VAL A 65 17.16 22.05 50.40
N ALA A 66 16.71 22.32 49.17
CA ALA A 66 16.89 21.44 48.03
C ALA A 66 18.07 21.93 47.18
N SER A 67 19.14 21.13 47.14
CA SER A 67 20.28 21.31 46.24
C SER A 67 19.82 21.32 44.78
N LEU A 68 20.11 22.42 44.10
CA LEU A 68 19.81 22.64 42.69
C LEU A 68 20.75 21.79 41.82
N MET A 69 20.38 20.54 41.52
CA MET A 69 21.04 19.79 40.43
C MET A 69 20.53 20.31 39.09
N LEU A 70 21.36 21.11 38.43
CA LEU A 70 21.20 21.45 37.01
C LEU A 70 21.32 20.16 36.18
N THR A 71 20.18 19.57 35.83
CA THR A 71 20.11 18.54 34.80
C THR A 71 20.25 19.26 33.46
N PHE A 72 21.39 19.06 32.78
CA PHE A 72 21.54 19.48 31.39
C PHE A 72 20.52 18.72 30.55
N LEU A 73 19.47 19.42 30.11
CA LEU A 73 18.55 18.93 29.08
C LEU A 73 19.35 18.82 27.78
N GLN A 74 19.89 17.64 27.49
CA GLN A 74 20.46 17.38 26.17
C GLN A 74 19.33 17.52 25.14
N PRO A 75 19.51 18.32 24.08
CA PRO A 75 18.56 18.36 22.98
C PRO A 75 18.40 16.94 22.41
N PRO A 76 17.18 16.55 21.98
CA PRO A 76 16.97 15.27 21.34
C PRO A 76 17.94 15.19 20.15
N HIS A 77 18.83 14.19 20.20
CA HIS A 77 19.74 13.93 19.10
C HIS A 77 18.87 13.66 17.88
N ALA A 78 18.91 14.54 16.89
CA ALA A 78 18.35 14.24 15.59
C ALA A 78 19.00 12.92 15.13
N ALA A 79 18.19 11.88 14.95
CA ALA A 79 18.70 10.61 14.44
C ALA A 79 19.35 10.90 13.08
N SER A 80 20.67 10.75 13.01
CA SER A 80 21.40 10.94 11.75
C SER A 80 20.81 10.02 10.69
N ALA A 81 20.55 10.57 9.52
CA ALA A 81 20.19 9.82 8.31
C ALA A 81 21.16 8.66 8.10
N THR A 82 20.64 7.44 7.93
CA THR A 82 21.45 6.24 7.70
C THR A 82 21.82 6.15 6.23
N SER A 83 23.06 5.76 5.90
CA SER A 83 23.45 5.52 4.51
C SER A 83 22.61 4.38 3.92
N CYS A 84 22.41 4.36 2.58
CA CYS A 84 21.60 3.30 1.96
C CYS A 84 22.17 1.91 2.29
N ALA A 85 23.48 1.73 2.13
CA ALA A 85 24.16 0.47 2.42
C ALA A 85 24.01 0.02 3.88
N ASP A 86 23.97 0.95 4.84
CA ASP A 86 23.84 0.62 6.26
C ASP A 86 22.42 0.15 6.64
N LEU A 87 21.40 0.40 5.80
CA LEU A 87 20.05 -0.10 6.04
C LEU A 87 19.99 -1.62 6.10
N ILE A 88 20.94 -2.35 5.49
CA ILE A 88 21.04 -3.82 5.61
C ILE A 88 21.15 -4.29 7.08
N LYS A 89 21.65 -3.42 7.97
CA LYS A 89 21.86 -3.71 9.40
C LYS A 89 20.62 -3.41 10.24
N LEU A 90 19.62 -2.70 9.68
CA LEU A 90 18.43 -2.31 10.41
C LEU A 90 17.65 -3.56 10.86
N ARG A 91 17.25 -3.58 12.13
CA ARG A 91 16.44 -4.66 12.71
C ARG A 91 14.98 -4.25 12.72
N LEU A 92 14.16 -4.99 11.99
CA LEU A 92 12.72 -4.86 11.97
C LEU A 92 12.11 -6.21 12.40
N THR A 93 11.00 -6.18 13.12
CA THR A 93 10.31 -7.40 13.59
C THR A 93 10.00 -8.33 12.43
N ASP A 94 10.31 -9.62 12.59
CA ASP A 94 10.08 -10.70 11.62
C ASP A 94 10.62 -10.43 10.21
N THR A 95 11.68 -9.61 10.10
CA THR A 95 12.16 -9.10 8.82
C THR A 95 13.64 -9.38 8.63
N THR A 96 14.00 -9.88 7.45
CA THR A 96 15.36 -9.94 6.95
C THR A 96 15.50 -8.97 5.78
N ILE A 97 16.38 -7.97 5.90
CA ILE A 97 16.73 -7.10 4.78
C ILE A 97 17.75 -7.86 3.92
N THR A 98 17.40 -8.09 2.66
CA THR A 98 18.16 -8.94 1.73
C THR A 98 19.06 -8.14 0.79
N ALA A 99 18.73 -6.86 0.55
CA ALA A 99 19.58 -5.94 -0.20
C ALA A 99 19.34 -4.49 0.27
N ALA A 100 20.39 -3.68 0.23
CA ALA A 100 20.33 -2.23 0.44
C ALA A 100 21.41 -1.56 -0.43
N GLU A 101 21.00 -0.96 -1.55
CA GLU A 101 21.89 -0.60 -2.66
C GLU A 101 21.61 0.82 -3.17
N ASP A 102 22.65 1.63 -3.33
CA ASP A 102 22.56 2.89 -4.08
C ASP A 102 22.47 2.57 -5.58
N VAL A 103 21.38 3.02 -6.22
CA VAL A 103 21.16 2.91 -7.66
C VAL A 103 21.40 4.28 -8.31
N PRO A 104 22.32 4.39 -9.28
CA PRO A 104 22.57 5.66 -9.97
C PRO A 104 21.38 6.08 -10.83
N ALA A 105 21.33 7.37 -11.17
CA ALA A 105 20.33 7.88 -12.10
C ALA A 105 20.51 7.27 -13.50
N GLY A 106 19.40 7.04 -14.20
CA GLY A 106 19.39 6.47 -15.55
C GLY A 106 18.50 5.23 -15.67
N ALA A 107 19.04 4.20 -16.32
CA ALA A 107 18.34 2.92 -16.51
C ALA A 107 18.68 1.95 -15.36
N TYR A 108 17.68 1.23 -14.88
CA TYR A 108 17.84 0.17 -13.88
C TYR A 108 16.97 -1.03 -14.24
N THR A 109 17.54 -2.23 -14.12
CA THR A 109 16.80 -3.49 -14.32
C THR A 109 16.69 -4.20 -12.96
N PRO A 110 15.51 -4.20 -12.35
CA PRO A 110 15.30 -4.90 -11.09
C PRO A 110 15.46 -6.42 -11.27
N PRO A 111 15.91 -7.16 -10.23
CA PRO A 111 15.97 -8.62 -10.29
C PRO A 111 14.61 -9.23 -10.61
N GLY A 112 14.54 -9.98 -11.71
CA GLY A 112 13.31 -10.60 -12.20
C GLY A 112 12.27 -9.62 -12.75
N GLY A 113 12.65 -8.36 -13.00
CA GLY A 113 11.82 -7.31 -13.56
C GLY A 113 12.26 -6.84 -14.95
N MET A 114 11.41 -6.05 -15.60
CA MET A 114 11.73 -5.40 -16.87
C MET A 114 12.52 -4.10 -16.63
N PRO A 115 13.40 -3.68 -17.57
CA PRO A 115 14.16 -2.44 -17.47
C PRO A 115 13.26 -1.21 -17.22
N GLN A 116 13.71 -0.34 -16.32
CA GLN A 116 13.09 0.94 -15.99
C GLN A 116 14.03 2.07 -16.39
N ASN A 117 13.55 2.99 -17.22
CA ASN A 117 14.35 4.10 -17.74
C ASN A 117 14.04 5.42 -17.05
N ASN A 118 14.93 6.39 -17.22
CA ASN A 118 14.76 7.77 -16.77
C ASN A 118 14.44 7.87 -15.26
N LEU A 119 15.15 7.09 -14.45
CA LEU A 119 15.02 7.12 -13.00
C LEU A 119 16.00 8.15 -12.40
N PRO A 120 15.55 9.02 -11.49
CA PRO A 120 16.42 9.66 -10.51
C PRO A 120 17.27 8.63 -9.75
N ALA A 121 18.41 9.03 -9.19
CA ALA A 121 19.18 8.16 -8.30
C ALA A 121 18.36 7.83 -7.05
N PHE A 122 18.44 6.60 -6.55
CA PHE A 122 17.63 6.13 -5.42
C PHE A 122 18.32 5.05 -4.60
N CYS A 123 17.94 4.94 -3.33
CA CYS A 123 18.25 3.80 -2.49
C CYS A 123 17.21 2.70 -2.70
N ARG A 124 17.66 1.51 -3.10
CA ARG A 124 16.82 0.31 -3.18
C ARG A 124 17.02 -0.52 -1.93
N VAL A 125 15.93 -0.87 -1.26
CA VAL A 125 15.93 -1.84 -0.16
C VAL A 125 14.99 -2.99 -0.49
N ALA A 126 15.49 -4.20 -0.48
CA ALA A 126 14.71 -5.43 -0.59
C ALA A 126 14.69 -6.14 0.77
N LEU A 127 13.54 -6.68 1.14
CA LEU A 127 13.37 -7.39 2.40
C LEU A 127 12.37 -8.55 2.28
N THR A 128 12.52 -9.51 3.16
CA THR A 128 11.58 -10.62 3.38
C THR A 128 11.02 -10.52 4.78
N VAL A 129 9.69 -10.46 4.89
CA VAL A 129 8.96 -10.61 6.16
C VAL A 129 8.53 -12.07 6.29
N ALA A 130 8.82 -12.67 7.45
CA ALA A 130 8.56 -14.08 7.69
C ALA A 130 7.07 -14.45 7.46
N PRO A 131 6.79 -15.63 6.89
CA PRO A 131 7.77 -16.62 6.45
C PRO A 131 8.42 -16.26 5.09
N GLN A 132 7.70 -15.58 4.18
CA GLN A 132 8.22 -15.34 2.82
C GLN A 132 7.64 -14.13 2.05
N ILE A 133 7.02 -13.16 2.73
CA ILE A 133 6.52 -11.95 2.06
C ILE A 133 7.70 -11.12 1.59
N ARG A 134 7.87 -10.94 0.28
CA ARG A 134 8.89 -10.04 -0.26
C ARG A 134 8.31 -8.65 -0.43
N ILE A 135 9.08 -7.65 -0.01
CA ILE A 135 8.79 -6.23 -0.18
C ILE A 135 10.03 -5.57 -0.76
N GLU A 136 9.82 -4.62 -1.67
CA GLU A 136 10.85 -3.67 -2.08
C GLU A 136 10.40 -2.25 -1.76
N VAL A 137 11.34 -1.45 -1.28
CA VAL A 137 11.19 -0.04 -0.96
C VAL A 137 12.25 0.75 -1.73
N TRP A 138 11.82 1.66 -2.59
CA TRP A 138 12.72 2.55 -3.32
C TRP A 138 12.57 3.97 -2.78
N MET A 139 13.69 4.62 -2.45
CA MET A 139 13.73 5.93 -1.80
C MET A 139 14.61 6.87 -2.62
N PRO A 140 14.08 7.97 -3.21
CA PRO A 140 14.89 8.92 -3.98
C PRO A 140 16.09 9.42 -3.16
N LYS A 141 17.28 9.39 -3.74
CA LYS A 141 18.49 9.88 -3.07
C LYS A 141 18.41 11.39 -2.85
N ASP A 142 17.94 12.07 -3.89
CA ASP A 142 17.72 13.51 -3.92
C ASP A 142 16.24 13.82 -4.22
N ALA A 143 15.80 15.03 -3.87
CA ALA A 143 14.46 15.54 -4.20
C ALA A 143 13.27 14.67 -3.72
N TRP A 144 13.43 13.94 -2.61
CA TRP A 144 12.28 13.31 -1.95
C TRP A 144 11.28 14.38 -1.51
N ASN A 145 10.03 14.24 -1.96
CA ASN A 145 8.96 15.21 -1.72
C ASN A 145 8.27 15.04 -0.35
N GLU A 146 8.91 14.32 0.58
CA GLU A 146 8.40 13.94 1.91
C GLU A 146 7.18 13.01 1.90
N ARG A 147 6.84 12.39 0.75
CA ARG A 147 5.67 11.52 0.62
C ARG A 147 6.08 10.06 0.42
N TYR A 148 5.30 9.18 1.02
CA TYR A 148 5.33 7.73 0.79
C TYR A 148 4.20 7.33 -0.16
N ARG A 149 4.42 6.39 -1.08
CA ARG A 149 3.38 5.78 -1.91
C ARG A 149 3.48 4.25 -1.90
N GLY A 150 2.43 3.56 -1.47
CA GLY A 150 2.29 2.12 -1.65
C GLY A 150 1.72 1.80 -3.02
N GLU A 151 2.29 0.81 -3.71
CA GLU A 151 1.84 0.33 -5.02
C GLU A 151 1.14 -1.01 -4.88
N GLY A 152 -0.08 -1.08 -5.42
CA GLY A 152 -0.85 -2.32 -5.49
C GLY A 152 -0.39 -3.26 -6.59
N GLY A 153 -0.74 -4.55 -6.43
CA GLY A 153 -0.51 -5.60 -7.42
C GLY A 153 -1.66 -5.78 -8.41
N GLY A 154 -1.60 -6.84 -9.22
CA GLY A 154 -2.65 -7.24 -10.16
C GLY A 154 -2.91 -8.74 -10.09
N GLY A 155 -4.10 -9.18 -10.51
CA GLY A 155 -4.49 -10.60 -10.52
C GLY A 155 -4.31 -11.29 -9.16
N TYR A 156 -3.76 -12.50 -9.17
CA TYR A 156 -3.38 -13.27 -7.97
C TYR A 156 -1.98 -12.87 -7.47
N ALA A 157 -1.71 -11.56 -7.35
CA ALA A 157 -0.39 -10.94 -7.20
C ALA A 157 0.67 -11.83 -6.53
N GLY A 158 1.76 -12.11 -7.24
CA GLY A 158 2.91 -12.90 -6.77
C GLY A 158 4.23 -12.29 -7.25
N SER A 159 4.24 -10.96 -7.33
CA SER A 159 5.28 -10.17 -7.99
C SER A 159 5.32 -8.74 -7.45
N ILE A 160 6.50 -8.14 -7.46
CA ILE A 160 6.71 -6.72 -7.16
C ILE A 160 6.30 -5.85 -8.37
N SER A 161 5.55 -4.78 -8.13
CA SER A 161 5.13 -3.81 -9.14
C SER A 161 6.27 -2.82 -9.46
N TYR A 162 7.31 -3.29 -10.16
CA TYR A 162 8.48 -2.46 -10.48
C TYR A 162 8.15 -1.22 -11.33
N GLY A 163 7.16 -1.31 -12.22
CA GLY A 163 6.67 -0.15 -12.97
C GLY A 163 6.01 0.91 -12.07
N GLY A 164 5.26 0.47 -11.06
CA GLY A 164 4.69 1.34 -10.04
C GLY A 164 5.77 2.02 -9.19
N LEU A 165 6.76 1.24 -8.72
CA LEU A 165 7.91 1.78 -7.99
C LEU A 165 8.67 2.83 -8.83
N ALA A 166 8.97 2.51 -10.09
CA ALA A 166 9.63 3.43 -11.00
C ALA A 166 8.84 4.74 -11.19
N ALA A 167 7.52 4.65 -11.38
CA ALA A 167 6.65 5.83 -11.49
C ALA A 167 6.66 6.67 -10.20
N GLY A 168 6.75 6.04 -9.03
CA GLY A 168 6.83 6.71 -7.74
C GLY A 168 8.13 7.49 -7.58
N ILE A 169 9.25 6.85 -7.90
CA ILE A 169 10.57 7.47 -7.88
C ILE A 169 10.64 8.67 -8.82
N ARG A 170 10.14 8.56 -10.06
CA ARG A 170 10.11 9.70 -11.01
C ARG A 170 9.30 10.90 -10.49
N ALA A 171 8.28 10.64 -9.68
CA ALA A 171 7.45 11.68 -9.08
C ALA A 171 7.95 12.14 -7.69
N GLY A 172 9.13 11.69 -7.25
CA GLY A 172 9.78 12.09 -6.00
C GLY A 172 9.22 11.42 -4.74
N TYR A 173 8.42 10.36 -4.86
CA TYR A 173 7.92 9.59 -3.72
C TYR A 173 8.96 8.56 -3.26
N ALA A 174 9.04 8.33 -1.95
CA ALA A 174 9.50 7.03 -1.47
C ALA A 174 8.37 6.02 -1.71
N THR A 175 8.67 4.86 -2.26
CA THR A 175 7.65 3.94 -2.79
C THR A 175 7.89 2.51 -2.34
N ALA A 176 6.82 1.72 -2.17
CA ALA A 176 6.94 0.32 -1.80
C ALA A 176 5.91 -0.58 -2.50
N SER A 177 6.29 -1.83 -2.75
CA SER A 177 5.44 -2.87 -3.34
C SER A 177 5.78 -4.22 -2.71
N THR A 178 4.80 -5.12 -2.66
CA THR A 178 4.96 -6.50 -2.15
C THR A 178 4.52 -7.54 -3.17
N ASP A 179 5.12 -8.73 -3.13
CA ASP A 179 4.69 -9.90 -3.89
C ASP A 179 3.52 -10.65 -3.22
N THR A 180 3.10 -10.21 -2.04
CA THR A 180 2.03 -10.80 -1.25
C THR A 180 2.29 -12.22 -0.72
N GLY A 181 3.55 -12.60 -0.53
CA GLY A 181 3.91 -13.84 0.16
C GLY A 181 4.09 -15.06 -0.74
N HIS A 182 3.99 -14.90 -2.05
CA HIS A 182 4.15 -16.00 -2.98
C HIS A 182 4.65 -15.53 -4.35
N THR A 183 5.08 -16.49 -5.17
CA THR A 183 5.43 -16.25 -6.58
C THR A 183 4.20 -16.37 -7.46
N ALA A 184 4.11 -15.54 -8.49
CA ALA A 184 3.00 -15.55 -9.43
C ALA A 184 2.75 -16.97 -9.97
N SER A 185 1.50 -17.40 -9.91
CA SER A 185 1.07 -18.74 -10.33
C SER A 185 -0.26 -18.66 -11.06
N GLU A 186 -0.50 -19.63 -11.94
CA GLU A 186 -1.77 -19.72 -12.66
C GLU A 186 -2.93 -20.01 -11.69
N GLY A 187 -4.05 -19.32 -11.93
CA GLY A 187 -5.33 -19.61 -11.27
C GLY A 187 -5.33 -19.53 -9.74
N GLY A 188 -4.38 -18.81 -9.13
CA GLY A 188 -4.32 -18.66 -7.67
C GLY A 188 -3.89 -19.93 -6.94
N ARG A 189 -3.10 -20.81 -7.57
CA ARG A 189 -2.63 -22.09 -6.99
C ARG A 189 -1.98 -21.93 -5.62
N PHE A 190 -1.37 -20.78 -5.33
CA PHE A 190 -0.80 -20.46 -4.02
C PHE A 190 -1.79 -20.66 -2.85
N ALA A 191 -3.10 -20.56 -3.10
CA ALA A 191 -4.13 -20.71 -2.09
C ALA A 191 -4.34 -22.17 -1.66
N LEU A 192 -3.64 -23.13 -2.28
CA LEU A 192 -3.74 -24.55 -1.98
C LEU A 192 -2.40 -25.12 -1.49
N ASN A 193 -2.46 -26.02 -0.52
CA ASN A 193 -1.37 -26.89 -0.14
C ASN A 193 -1.20 -28.02 -1.17
N SER A 194 -0.11 -28.78 -1.06
CA SER A 194 0.17 -29.93 -1.95
C SER A 194 -0.89 -31.04 -1.87
N ASP A 195 -1.57 -31.16 -0.74
CA ASP A 195 -2.67 -32.11 -0.52
C ASP A 195 -4.05 -31.58 -1.00
N GLY A 196 -4.10 -30.38 -1.57
CA GLY A 196 -5.32 -29.73 -2.05
C GLY A 196 -6.14 -29.01 -0.99
N THR A 197 -5.72 -29.00 0.28
CA THR A 197 -6.35 -28.19 1.33
C THR A 197 -5.99 -26.70 1.19
N LEU A 198 -6.76 -25.82 1.84
CA LEU A 198 -6.51 -24.37 1.78
C LEU A 198 -5.22 -23.98 2.52
N ASN A 199 -4.37 -23.22 1.84
CA ASN A 199 -3.20 -22.57 2.43
C ASN A 199 -3.62 -21.23 3.06
N TRP A 200 -4.15 -21.27 4.27
CA TRP A 200 -4.64 -20.07 4.97
C TRP A 200 -3.57 -19.01 5.22
N GLN A 201 -2.32 -19.43 5.37
CA GLN A 201 -1.19 -18.52 5.54
C GLN A 201 -1.01 -17.63 4.30
N LEU A 202 -0.91 -18.23 3.11
CA LEU A 202 -0.76 -17.46 1.87
C LEU A 202 -2.03 -16.73 1.46
N ILE A 203 -3.21 -17.30 1.73
CA ILE A 203 -4.49 -16.61 1.54
C ILE A 203 -4.53 -15.32 2.38
N SER A 204 -4.09 -15.38 3.65
CA SER A 204 -4.03 -14.21 4.54
C SER A 204 -3.00 -13.18 4.06
N ASP A 205 -1.83 -13.63 3.60
CA ASP A 205 -0.79 -12.75 3.07
C ASP A 205 -1.28 -11.99 1.84
N PHE A 206 -1.94 -12.68 0.91
CA PHE A 206 -2.57 -12.08 -0.26
C PHE A 206 -3.72 -11.13 0.13
N ALA A 207 -4.57 -11.55 1.07
CA ALA A 207 -5.76 -10.80 1.46
C ALA A 207 -5.41 -9.47 2.14
N GLU A 208 -4.52 -9.48 3.13
CA GLU A 208 -4.31 -8.33 4.00
C GLU A 208 -2.91 -8.19 4.61
N ARG A 209 -2.26 -9.30 5.04
CA ARG A 209 -1.06 -9.18 5.90
C ARG A 209 0.10 -8.53 5.18
N SER A 210 0.34 -8.89 3.93
CA SER A 210 1.42 -8.28 3.14
C SER A 210 1.27 -6.78 2.96
N LEU A 211 0.03 -6.28 2.88
CA LEU A 211 -0.27 -4.85 2.75
C LEU A 211 0.12 -4.11 4.03
N HIS A 212 -0.27 -4.68 5.17
CA HIS A 212 0.06 -4.13 6.48
C HIS A 212 1.57 -4.09 6.70
N GLU A 213 2.24 -5.22 6.50
CA GLU A 213 3.68 -5.37 6.71
C GLU A 213 4.48 -4.44 5.81
N MET A 214 4.09 -4.33 4.54
CA MET A 214 4.70 -3.39 3.59
C MET A 214 4.60 -1.95 4.09
N ALA A 215 3.41 -1.49 4.50
CA ALA A 215 3.22 -0.12 4.96
C ALA A 215 4.04 0.18 6.23
N VAL A 216 4.09 -0.74 7.18
CA VAL A 216 4.84 -0.58 8.43
C VAL A 216 6.35 -0.56 8.15
N LYS A 217 6.87 -1.53 7.40
CA LYS A 217 8.31 -1.67 7.16
C LYS A 217 8.83 -0.57 6.24
N ALA A 218 8.07 -0.18 5.22
CA ALA A 218 8.45 0.94 4.36
C ALA A 218 8.58 2.24 5.14
N LYS A 219 7.63 2.57 6.03
CA LYS A 219 7.71 3.78 6.86
C LYS A 219 8.88 3.76 7.83
N ALA A 220 9.19 2.61 8.40
CA ALA A 220 10.37 2.44 9.27
C ALA A 220 11.68 2.67 8.49
N LEU A 221 11.79 2.09 7.29
CA LEU A 221 12.95 2.28 6.40
C LEU A 221 13.10 3.74 5.95
N ILE A 222 12.00 4.39 5.56
CA ILE A 222 11.99 5.81 5.17
C ILE A 222 12.46 6.67 6.34
N ASN A 223 11.97 6.41 7.55
CA ASN A 223 12.39 7.15 8.74
C ASN A 223 13.88 6.94 9.06
N ALA A 224 14.39 5.72 8.93
CA ALA A 224 15.81 5.43 9.14
C ALA A 224 16.71 6.08 8.09
N TYR A 225 16.28 6.07 6.82
CA TYR A 225 17.06 6.61 5.70
C TYR A 225 17.11 8.14 5.72
N TYR A 226 15.96 8.82 5.83
CA TYR A 226 15.90 10.29 5.78
C TYR A 226 16.02 10.97 7.14
N GLY A 227 16.06 10.21 8.24
CA GLY A 227 16.01 10.75 9.61
C GLY A 227 14.64 11.34 9.99
N LYS A 228 13.61 11.16 9.16
CA LYS A 228 12.24 11.64 9.39
C LYS A 228 11.20 10.77 8.70
N ALA A 229 10.04 10.64 9.33
CA ALA A 229 8.89 9.94 8.79
C ALA A 229 8.28 10.67 7.57
N PRO A 230 7.60 9.97 6.65
CA PRO A 230 6.87 10.62 5.57
C PRO A 230 5.78 11.55 6.13
N LYS A 231 5.70 12.77 5.58
CA LYS A 231 4.68 13.76 5.94
C LYS A 231 3.28 13.33 5.53
N TYR A 232 3.17 12.68 4.37
CA TYR A 232 1.95 12.07 3.87
C TYR A 232 2.22 10.70 3.26
N SER A 233 1.27 9.79 3.39
CA SER A 233 1.30 8.43 2.87
C SER A 233 0.14 8.23 1.88
N TYR A 234 0.44 7.74 0.68
CA TYR A 234 -0.54 7.52 -0.38
C TYR A 234 -0.61 6.05 -0.82
N TRP A 235 -1.75 5.64 -1.36
CA TRP A 235 -1.90 4.35 -2.05
C TRP A 235 -2.22 4.58 -3.51
N ASN A 236 -1.68 3.74 -4.39
CA ASN A 236 -2.01 3.69 -5.80
C ASN A 236 -2.20 2.23 -6.24
N GLY A 237 -3.39 1.86 -6.71
CA GLY A 237 -3.64 0.50 -7.18
C GLY A 237 -4.90 0.36 -8.01
N CYS A 238 -4.85 -0.53 -8.99
CA CYS A 238 -5.95 -0.89 -9.88
C CYS A 238 -6.22 -2.40 -9.83
N SER A 239 -7.45 -2.86 -10.09
CA SER A 239 -7.82 -4.29 -10.04
C SER A 239 -7.61 -4.88 -8.64
N THR A 240 -6.76 -5.89 -8.49
CA THR A 240 -6.30 -6.40 -7.19
C THR A 240 -5.70 -5.29 -6.34
N GLY A 241 -4.95 -4.36 -6.93
CA GLY A 241 -4.45 -3.17 -6.24
C GLY A 241 -5.56 -2.26 -5.72
N GLY A 242 -6.70 -2.19 -6.41
CA GLY A 242 -7.89 -1.50 -5.92
C GLY A 242 -8.52 -2.23 -4.73
N ARG A 243 -8.64 -3.57 -4.80
CA ARG A 243 -9.07 -4.39 -3.65
C ARG A 243 -8.16 -4.17 -2.44
N GLN A 244 -6.86 -4.19 -2.64
CA GLN A 244 -5.86 -3.96 -1.60
C GLN A 244 -5.99 -2.55 -0.98
N GLY A 245 -6.24 -1.53 -1.81
CA GLY A 245 -6.53 -0.18 -1.34
C GLY A 245 -7.76 -0.13 -0.44
N LEU A 246 -8.87 -0.77 -0.84
CA LEU A 246 -10.07 -0.86 0.00
C LEU A 246 -9.82 -1.66 1.28
N MET A 247 -9.00 -2.72 1.22
CA MET A 247 -8.62 -3.48 2.41
C MET A 247 -7.84 -2.61 3.39
N ALA A 248 -6.93 -1.76 2.90
CA ALA A 248 -6.21 -0.80 3.73
C ALA A 248 -7.16 0.20 4.42
N VAL A 249 -8.18 0.70 3.71
CA VAL A 249 -9.21 1.58 4.30
C VAL A 249 -9.99 0.86 5.41
N GLN A 250 -10.40 -0.39 5.16
CA GLN A 250 -11.29 -1.13 6.05
C GLN A 250 -10.58 -1.66 7.30
N ARG A 251 -9.37 -2.22 7.15
CA ARG A 251 -8.67 -2.92 8.23
C ARG A 251 -7.51 -2.17 8.84
N PHE A 252 -6.90 -1.25 8.11
CA PHE A 252 -5.71 -0.54 8.55
C PHE A 252 -5.90 0.99 8.48
N PRO A 253 -6.95 1.54 9.13
CA PRO A 253 -7.20 2.96 9.11
C PRO A 253 -5.99 3.72 9.65
N GLY A 254 -5.57 4.77 8.93
CA GLY A 254 -4.41 5.60 9.29
C GLY A 254 -3.08 5.18 8.65
N GLN A 255 -3.03 4.07 7.91
CA GLN A 255 -1.84 3.73 7.10
C GLN A 255 -1.64 4.67 5.91
N TYR A 256 -2.72 5.23 5.37
CA TYR A 256 -2.66 6.14 4.22
C TYR A 256 -3.56 7.35 4.45
N ASP A 257 -3.10 8.52 4.02
CA ASP A 257 -3.81 9.80 4.09
C ASP A 257 -4.61 10.06 2.79
N GLY A 258 -4.21 9.42 1.68
CA GLY A 258 -4.91 9.47 0.40
C GLY A 258 -4.76 8.17 -0.40
N LEU A 259 -5.82 7.68 -1.01
CA LEU A 259 -5.78 6.45 -1.79
C LEU A 259 -6.42 6.66 -3.16
N LEU A 260 -5.70 6.27 -4.21
CA LEU A 260 -6.22 6.12 -5.58
C LEU A 260 -6.53 4.64 -5.80
N ILE A 261 -7.83 4.34 -5.90
CA ILE A 261 -8.37 2.97 -5.93
C ILE A 261 -9.13 2.80 -7.25
N GLY A 262 -8.50 2.16 -8.23
CA GLY A 262 -9.11 1.88 -9.53
C GLY A 262 -9.67 0.46 -9.62
N ALA A 263 -10.82 0.32 -10.28
CA ALA A 263 -11.40 -0.98 -10.67
C ALA A 263 -11.31 -2.08 -9.59
N PRO A 264 -11.72 -1.82 -8.33
CA PRO A 264 -11.33 -2.68 -7.22
C PRO A 264 -11.95 -4.08 -7.36
N ALA A 265 -11.11 -5.11 -7.42
CA ALA A 265 -11.51 -6.51 -7.50
C ALA A 265 -12.00 -7.01 -6.12
N ILE A 266 -13.17 -6.55 -5.68
CA ILE A 266 -13.80 -6.93 -4.39
C ILE A 266 -14.76 -8.10 -4.56
N ASN A 267 -15.21 -8.66 -3.44
CA ASN A 267 -16.15 -9.80 -3.40
C ASN A 267 -15.62 -10.99 -4.23
N TRP A 268 -14.39 -11.42 -3.95
CA TRP A 268 -13.68 -12.44 -4.72
C TRP A 268 -14.43 -13.77 -4.85
N ASP A 269 -15.22 -14.12 -3.83
CA ASP A 269 -16.13 -15.27 -3.82
C ASP A 269 -17.18 -15.22 -4.94
N ARG A 270 -17.51 -14.03 -5.43
CA ARG A 270 -18.45 -13.81 -6.56
C ARG A 270 -17.74 -13.39 -7.83
N PHE A 271 -16.76 -12.52 -7.70
CA PHE A 271 -16.02 -11.94 -8.83
C PHE A 271 -15.29 -13.02 -9.63
N ILE A 272 -14.50 -13.88 -8.98
CA ILE A 272 -13.72 -14.91 -9.68
C ILE A 272 -14.61 -15.93 -10.39
N PRO A 273 -15.69 -16.48 -9.78
CA PRO A 273 -16.61 -17.34 -10.53
C PRO A 273 -17.32 -16.61 -11.69
N ALA A 274 -17.64 -15.32 -11.54
CA ALA A 274 -18.30 -14.54 -12.58
C ALA A 274 -17.39 -14.33 -13.81
N GLU A 275 -16.06 -14.24 -13.64
CA GLU A 275 -15.12 -14.16 -14.77
C GLU A 275 -15.16 -15.41 -15.67
N LEU A 276 -15.57 -16.56 -15.15
CA LEU A 276 -15.72 -17.80 -15.92
C LEU A 276 -17.02 -17.83 -16.72
N TRP A 277 -18.04 -17.07 -16.32
CA TRP A 277 -19.38 -17.15 -16.88
C TRP A 277 -19.43 -16.86 -18.39
N PRO A 278 -18.75 -15.81 -18.94
CA PRO A 278 -18.71 -15.59 -20.38
C PRO A 278 -18.17 -16.79 -21.15
N GLN A 279 -17.19 -17.53 -20.63
CA GLN A 279 -16.65 -18.71 -21.31
C GLN A 279 -17.65 -19.87 -21.34
N VAL A 280 -18.44 -20.02 -20.28
CA VAL A 280 -19.50 -21.03 -20.19
C VAL A 280 -20.65 -20.69 -21.14
N VAL A 281 -21.10 -19.43 -21.15
CA VAL A 281 -22.27 -19.05 -21.97
C VAL A 281 -21.91 -18.79 -23.41
N LEU A 282 -20.73 -18.22 -23.74
CA LEU A 282 -20.30 -17.92 -25.12
C LEU A 282 -19.74 -19.14 -25.86
N SER A 283 -19.89 -20.35 -25.29
CA SER A 283 -19.61 -21.59 -26.00
C SER A 283 -20.28 -21.58 -27.39
N PRO A 284 -19.62 -22.05 -28.46
CA PRO A 284 -20.20 -22.09 -29.80
C PRO A 284 -21.54 -22.82 -29.91
N ALA A 285 -21.83 -23.70 -28.94
CA ALA A 285 -23.11 -24.41 -28.83
C ALA A 285 -24.27 -23.50 -28.35
N SER A 286 -23.97 -22.36 -27.73
CA SER A 286 -24.92 -21.51 -27.03
C SER A 286 -25.33 -20.25 -27.82
N PHE A 287 -24.57 -19.89 -28.87
CA PHE A 287 -24.83 -18.68 -29.66
C PHE A 287 -24.75 -18.94 -31.16
N SER A 288 -25.62 -18.28 -31.93
CA SER A 288 -25.56 -18.35 -33.38
C SER A 288 -24.25 -17.71 -33.90
N PRO A 289 -23.75 -18.14 -35.07
CA PRO A 289 -22.55 -17.56 -35.69
C PRO A 289 -22.61 -16.03 -35.84
N ARG A 290 -23.82 -15.46 -35.94
CA ARG A 290 -24.05 -14.02 -36.04
C ARG A 290 -23.75 -13.27 -34.74
N VAL A 291 -24.10 -13.86 -33.59
CA VAL A 291 -23.83 -13.26 -32.28
C VAL A 291 -22.34 -13.37 -31.95
N LEU A 292 -21.72 -14.52 -32.23
CA LEU A 292 -20.28 -14.70 -32.11
C LEU A 292 -19.50 -13.70 -32.99
N GLY A 293 -19.92 -13.51 -34.24
CA GLY A 293 -19.34 -12.52 -35.13
C GLY A 293 -19.48 -11.07 -34.62
N THR A 294 -20.56 -10.76 -33.91
CA THR A 294 -20.77 -9.41 -33.34
C THR A 294 -19.90 -9.18 -32.09
N VAL A 295 -19.77 -10.19 -31.23
CA VAL A 295 -18.89 -10.13 -30.05
C VAL A 295 -17.42 -10.06 -30.47
N GLN A 296 -17.02 -10.82 -31.48
CA GLN A 296 -15.68 -10.76 -32.05
C GLN A 296 -15.42 -9.39 -32.69
N ALA A 297 -16.35 -8.87 -33.51
CA ALA A 297 -16.21 -7.55 -34.13
C ALA A 297 -16.13 -6.41 -33.10
N ALA A 298 -16.89 -6.49 -32.00
CA ALA A 298 -16.79 -5.52 -30.90
C ALA A 298 -15.42 -5.61 -30.20
N SER A 299 -14.91 -6.83 -29.97
CA SER A 299 -13.57 -7.06 -29.42
C SER A 299 -12.47 -6.51 -30.34
N ASP A 300 -12.63 -6.69 -31.66
CA ASP A 300 -11.66 -6.24 -32.66
C ASP A 300 -11.71 -4.71 -32.89
N GLN A 301 -12.89 -4.08 -32.83
CA GLN A 301 -13.01 -2.61 -32.82
C GLN A 301 -12.31 -1.99 -31.61
N THR A 302 -12.42 -2.64 -30.45
CA THR A 302 -11.72 -2.23 -29.22
C THR A 302 -10.19 -2.32 -29.38
N LEU A 303 -9.68 -3.23 -30.23
CA LEU A 303 -8.26 -3.34 -30.56
C LEU A 303 -7.80 -2.32 -31.61
N LEU A 304 -8.66 -1.93 -32.54
CA LEU A 304 -8.39 -0.88 -33.55
C LEU A 304 -8.38 0.53 -32.94
N GLU A 305 -9.21 0.83 -31.94
CA GLU A 305 -9.14 2.10 -31.21
C GLU A 305 -7.85 2.22 -30.38
N ARG A 306 -7.20 1.08 -30.08
CA ARG A 306 -5.93 0.98 -29.35
C ARG A 306 -4.69 1.27 -30.22
N SER A 307 -4.83 1.29 -31.55
CA SER A 307 -3.73 1.54 -32.49
C SER A 307 -3.67 2.98 -33.01
N MET A 308 -4.54 3.88 -32.53
CA MET A 308 -4.39 5.31 -32.79
C MET A 308 -3.29 5.91 -31.90
N PRO A 309 -2.31 6.60 -32.48
CA PRO A 309 -1.22 7.19 -31.71
C PRO A 309 -1.72 8.35 -30.85
N TRP A 310 -1.40 8.31 -29.55
CA TRP A 310 -1.35 9.49 -28.68
C TRP A 310 0.02 10.13 -28.78
#